data_AF-A0A535AHH4-F1
#
_entry.id   AF-A0A535AHH4-F1
#
_cell.length_a   1.000
_cell.length_b   1.000
_cell.length_c   1.000
_cell.angle_alpha   90.00
_cell.angle_beta   90.00
_cell.angle_gamma   90.00
#
_symmetry.space_group_name_H-M   'P 1'
#
loop_
_entity.id
_entity.type
_entity.pdbx_description
1 polymer ?
#
loop_
_entity_poly.entity_id
_entity_poly.type
_entity_poly.pdbx_seq_one_letter_code
_entity_poly.pdbx_strand_id
1 'polypeptide(L)'
;MGANPLVCTAADQCHTAGACNPATGICSNPAKPNGAPCNDGNACTQTDTCEAGACVGANPVACTAADQCHTAGTCNPATGVCGNPAKPEGSGCDDGNACTQTDTCEAGACVGANPVVCTASDQCHAAGTCDPATGTCGNPARLDGAPCDDGNGCTQTDTCRGAICVGSQPVVCTALDQCHTAGTCDPATGTCSNPTRQDGTSCDDGDGCTVGDRCLGGTCTGVPRSCDDGVACTDDSCVAGECRHEPLDGRCDTGQCFLAQCTPGAPGADAAGCTRAPVGEGDTCTSDDFACTEDVCTAGACRHTPRDTRCATGEACLPAVCDPSAPGADTAGCVEVPERVNGTVCAEDGDPCTDDSCLAGTCRHAAVANKAACDPVRPVYERALALAADARDLSALITGALGAVATDTSGPPGISLAADVAGVASTLERVARMLAGRGDAPAGTAWALTLAIHPGVTAPSGFQNPALERARSALAQLRSTLAAEQSVIHDLALAQHRALLAADTARDLRHRGRGLLRGTKGLKRSLRRLKRVSQSFTR
;
A
#
# COMPACT_ATOMS: atom_id res chain seq x y z
N MET A 1 61.83 61.12 -121.15
CA MET A 1 61.72 60.14 -120.04
C MET A 1 60.48 60.51 -119.25
N GLY A 2 59.49 59.62 -119.19
CA GLY A 2 58.20 59.90 -118.55
C GLY A 2 58.27 59.80 -117.04
N ALA A 3 57.69 60.77 -116.34
CA ALA A 3 57.40 60.67 -114.92
C ALA A 3 55.90 60.32 -114.77
N ASN A 4 55.59 59.27 -114.01
CA ASN A 4 54.22 58.93 -113.65
C ASN A 4 53.57 60.11 -112.92
N PRO A 5 52.37 60.59 -113.31
CA PRO A 5 51.72 61.69 -112.61
C PRO A 5 51.38 61.27 -111.17
N LEU A 6 51.80 62.07 -110.20
CA LEU A 6 51.46 61.86 -108.79
C LEU A 6 49.95 62.06 -108.62
N VAL A 7 49.22 60.95 -108.40
CA VAL A 7 47.79 60.98 -108.13
C VAL A 7 47.59 61.12 -106.62
N CYS A 8 47.10 62.29 -106.21
CA CYS A 8 46.71 62.52 -104.83
C CYS A 8 45.37 61.84 -104.56
N THR A 9 45.36 60.81 -103.73
CA THR A 9 44.13 60.22 -103.19
C THR A 9 43.72 60.97 -101.93
N ALA A 10 42.45 60.91 -101.56
CA ALA A 10 42.01 61.37 -100.23
C ALA A 10 42.80 60.63 -99.15
N ALA A 11 43.20 61.32 -98.07
CA ALA A 11 43.93 60.65 -96.99
C ALA A 11 43.03 59.69 -96.18
N ASP A 12 41.73 60.02 -96.05
CA ASP A 12 40.73 59.22 -95.35
C ASP A 12 39.31 59.55 -95.85
N GLN A 13 38.30 58.97 -95.20
CA GLN A 13 36.88 59.15 -95.56
C GLN A 13 36.35 60.56 -95.33
N CYS A 14 37.02 61.40 -94.54
CA CYS A 14 36.64 62.78 -94.23
C CYS A 14 37.44 63.82 -95.00
N HIS A 15 38.25 63.39 -95.95
CA HIS A 15 38.96 64.30 -96.84
C HIS A 15 38.65 63.99 -98.30
N THR A 16 38.80 64.99 -99.16
CA THR A 16 38.72 64.82 -100.61
C THR A 16 40.13 64.70 -101.20
N ALA A 17 40.26 64.02 -102.34
CA ALA A 17 41.51 64.01 -103.11
C ALA A 17 41.93 65.46 -103.41
N GLY A 18 43.03 65.91 -102.81
CA GLY A 18 43.50 67.28 -103.01
C GLY A 18 44.44 67.43 -104.18
N ALA A 19 44.93 68.65 -104.38
CA ALA A 19 45.87 68.96 -105.44
C ALA A 19 47.32 68.69 -105.01
N CYS A 20 48.12 68.15 -105.92
CA CYS A 20 49.57 68.03 -105.75
C CYS A 20 50.21 69.42 -105.84
N ASN A 21 50.98 69.83 -104.81
CA ASN A 21 51.85 70.99 -104.93
C ASN A 21 53.04 70.64 -105.85
N PRO A 22 53.21 71.29 -107.02
CA PRO A 22 54.26 70.94 -107.96
C PRO A 22 55.68 71.24 -107.46
N ALA A 23 55.84 72.08 -106.42
CA ALA A 23 57.14 72.46 -105.87
C ALA A 23 57.65 71.53 -104.75
N THR A 24 56.75 70.88 -104.00
CA THR A 24 57.12 70.05 -102.84
C THR A 24 56.71 68.58 -103.00
N GLY A 25 55.88 68.25 -103.98
CA GLY A 25 55.33 66.90 -104.15
C GLY A 25 54.34 66.49 -103.05
N ILE A 26 53.93 67.42 -102.19
CA ILE A 26 52.99 67.15 -101.09
C ILE A 26 51.56 67.38 -101.60
N CYS A 27 50.67 66.42 -101.34
CA CYS A 27 49.25 66.54 -101.62
C CYS A 27 48.57 67.40 -100.55
N SER A 28 47.77 68.39 -100.96
CA SER A 28 46.80 69.02 -100.06
C SER A 28 45.74 67.98 -99.65
N ASN A 29 45.15 68.10 -98.47
CA ASN A 29 44.09 67.22 -98.03
C ASN A 29 42.92 68.05 -97.45
N PRO A 30 42.05 68.62 -98.32
CA PRO A 30 40.91 69.42 -97.86
C PRO A 30 39.89 68.55 -97.13
N ALA A 31 39.40 69.01 -95.98
CA ALA A 31 38.33 68.34 -95.24
C ALA A 31 37.01 68.41 -96.03
N LYS A 32 36.25 67.31 -96.02
CA LYS A 32 34.87 67.29 -96.48
C LYS A 32 34.00 68.21 -95.61
N PRO A 33 32.85 68.70 -96.12
CA PRO A 33 31.90 69.48 -95.31
C PRO A 33 31.45 68.72 -94.07
N ASN A 34 31.19 69.46 -92.98
CA ASN A 34 30.62 68.88 -91.76
C ASN A 34 29.28 68.18 -92.07
N GLY A 35 29.06 67.00 -91.50
CA GLY A 35 27.87 66.18 -91.77
C GLY A 35 28.00 65.22 -92.95
N ALA A 36 29.11 65.23 -93.69
CA ALA A 36 29.37 64.22 -94.71
C ALA A 36 29.48 62.81 -94.08
N PRO A 37 28.92 61.76 -94.72
CA PRO A 37 28.95 60.41 -94.15
C PRO A 37 30.38 59.86 -94.16
N CYS A 38 30.76 59.24 -93.06
CA CYS A 38 32.00 58.51 -92.88
C CYS A 38 31.74 57.27 -92.00
N ASN A 39 32.78 56.55 -91.61
CA ASN A 39 32.70 55.47 -90.63
C ASN A 39 33.88 55.62 -89.67
N ASP A 40 33.63 55.78 -88.37
CA ASP A 40 34.66 56.03 -87.36
C ASP A 40 35.30 54.73 -86.83
N GLY A 41 34.83 53.58 -87.31
CA GLY A 41 35.27 52.24 -86.92
C GLY A 41 34.63 51.73 -85.61
N ASN A 42 33.75 52.51 -84.99
CA ASN A 42 33.05 52.15 -83.76
C ASN A 42 31.64 51.66 -84.07
N ALA A 43 31.43 50.35 -84.01
CA ALA A 43 30.12 49.75 -84.22
C ALA A 43 29.06 50.12 -83.15
N CYS A 44 29.44 50.86 -82.10
CA CYS A 44 28.54 51.38 -81.08
C CYS A 44 28.01 52.78 -81.37
N THR A 45 28.37 53.41 -82.49
CA THR A 45 27.74 54.64 -82.98
C THR A 45 26.87 54.31 -84.18
N GLN A 46 25.66 54.89 -84.23
CA GLN A 46 24.67 54.56 -85.26
C GLN A 46 24.74 55.50 -86.46
N THR A 47 25.41 56.64 -86.31
CA THR A 47 25.58 57.66 -87.33
C THR A 47 26.94 58.31 -87.17
N ASP A 48 27.79 58.18 -88.20
CA ASP A 48 29.11 58.79 -88.18
C ASP A 48 29.19 59.88 -89.24
N THR A 49 29.65 61.05 -88.83
CA THR A 49 29.77 62.21 -89.71
C THR A 49 31.11 62.89 -89.56
N CYS A 50 31.59 63.47 -90.65
CA CYS A 50 32.80 64.27 -90.61
C CYS A 50 32.54 65.57 -89.85
N GLU A 51 33.42 65.90 -88.90
CA GLU A 51 33.45 67.17 -88.19
C GLU A 51 34.89 67.69 -88.17
N ALA A 52 35.13 68.83 -88.81
CA ALA A 52 36.45 69.47 -88.92
C ALA A 52 37.58 68.53 -89.44
N GLY A 53 37.25 67.62 -90.36
CA GLY A 53 38.20 66.67 -90.96
C GLY A 53 38.40 65.36 -90.18
N ALA A 54 37.77 65.18 -89.02
CA ALA A 54 37.74 63.91 -88.29
C ALA A 54 36.37 63.23 -88.47
N CYS A 55 36.35 61.88 -88.52
CA CYS A 55 35.10 61.15 -88.46
C CYS A 55 34.65 60.99 -87.01
N VAL A 56 33.47 61.48 -86.66
CA VAL A 56 32.93 61.45 -85.30
C VAL A 56 31.61 60.67 -85.31
N GLY A 57 31.55 59.60 -84.52
CA GLY A 57 30.33 58.85 -84.30
C GLY A 57 29.38 59.51 -83.29
N ALA A 58 28.09 59.42 -83.58
CA ALA A 58 26.98 59.94 -82.79
C ALA A 58 25.87 58.89 -82.63
N ASN A 59 24.88 59.17 -81.78
CA ASN A 59 23.77 58.27 -81.46
C ASN A 59 24.26 56.89 -80.97
N PRO A 60 24.86 56.82 -79.77
CA PRO A 60 25.43 55.58 -79.26
C PRO A 60 24.36 54.49 -79.11
N VAL A 61 24.75 53.24 -79.36
CA VAL A 61 23.92 52.06 -79.13
C VAL A 61 23.56 52.00 -77.65
N ALA A 62 22.26 52.04 -77.36
CA ALA A 62 21.73 51.94 -76.01
C ALA A 62 21.54 50.47 -75.64
N CYS A 63 22.38 49.96 -74.73
CA CYS A 63 22.23 48.62 -74.20
C CYS A 63 21.21 48.62 -73.05
N THR A 64 20.25 47.71 -73.11
CA THR A 64 19.30 47.45 -72.02
C THR A 64 19.70 46.19 -71.28
N ALA A 65 19.27 46.04 -70.02
CA ALA A 65 19.40 44.76 -69.34
C ALA A 65 18.64 43.67 -70.13
N ALA A 66 19.19 42.46 -70.19
CA ALA A 66 18.56 41.33 -70.87
C ALA A 66 17.29 40.85 -70.13
N ASP A 67 17.34 40.86 -68.80
CA ASP A 67 16.26 40.45 -67.90
C ASP A 67 16.44 41.09 -66.50
N GLN A 68 15.62 40.67 -65.54
CA GLN A 68 15.64 41.17 -64.17
C GLN A 68 16.93 40.85 -63.40
N CYS A 69 17.72 39.87 -63.84
CA CYS A 69 18.97 39.43 -63.21
C CYS A 69 20.23 39.91 -63.93
N HIS A 70 20.09 40.74 -64.97
CA HIS A 70 21.20 41.39 -65.64
C HIS A 70 21.11 42.91 -65.49
N THR A 71 22.25 43.59 -65.59
CA THR A 71 22.31 45.04 -65.73
C THR A 71 22.50 45.43 -67.20
N ALA A 72 22.22 46.69 -67.54
CA ALA A 72 22.58 47.21 -68.86
C ALA A 72 24.09 47.15 -69.03
N GLY A 73 24.57 46.35 -69.99
CA GLY A 73 26.00 46.26 -70.28
C GLY A 73 26.51 47.40 -71.15
N THR A 74 27.80 47.32 -71.48
CA THR A 74 28.43 48.24 -72.42
C THR A 74 28.43 47.64 -73.82
N CYS A 75 28.31 48.51 -74.83
CA CYS A 75 28.44 48.10 -76.22
C CYS A 75 29.93 47.89 -76.56
N ASN A 76 30.24 46.79 -77.24
CA ASN A 76 31.58 46.51 -77.72
C ASN A 76 31.86 47.28 -79.03
N PRO A 77 32.83 48.23 -79.05
CA PRO A 77 33.06 49.10 -80.20
C PRO A 77 33.51 48.37 -81.47
N ALA A 78 34.03 47.14 -81.37
CA ALA A 78 34.45 46.37 -82.54
C ALA A 78 33.30 45.56 -83.19
N THR A 79 32.26 45.21 -82.42
CA THR A 79 31.21 44.29 -82.89
C THR A 79 29.80 44.88 -82.82
N GLY A 80 29.60 45.97 -82.09
CA GLY A 80 28.29 46.58 -81.85
C GLY A 80 27.40 45.77 -80.91
N VAL A 81 27.92 44.68 -80.32
CA VAL A 81 27.17 43.78 -79.45
C VAL A 81 27.17 44.31 -78.02
N CYS A 82 25.99 44.36 -77.40
CA CYS A 82 25.84 44.69 -75.99
C CYS A 82 26.25 43.52 -75.09
N GLY A 83 27.04 43.81 -74.06
CA GLY A 83 27.27 42.87 -72.97
C GLY A 83 26.03 42.71 -72.07
N ASN A 84 25.94 41.59 -71.37
CA ASN A 84 24.89 41.31 -70.38
C ASN A 84 25.53 40.87 -69.05
N PRO A 85 26.01 41.80 -68.21
CA PRO A 85 26.57 41.46 -66.90
C PRO A 85 25.48 41.00 -65.94
N ALA A 86 25.71 39.91 -65.22
CA ALA A 86 24.82 39.47 -64.15
C ALA A 86 24.81 40.48 -62.99
N LYS A 87 23.64 40.67 -62.36
CA LYS A 87 23.50 41.40 -61.11
C LYS A 87 24.21 40.64 -59.97
N PRO A 88 24.56 41.32 -58.86
CA PRO A 88 25.08 40.65 -57.67
C PRO A 88 24.14 39.55 -57.17
N GLU A 89 24.71 38.45 -56.69
CA GLU A 89 23.97 37.36 -56.07
C GLU A 89 23.05 37.88 -54.95
N GLY A 90 21.83 37.35 -54.87
CA GLY A 90 20.83 37.81 -53.89
C GLY A 90 20.06 39.07 -54.29
N SER A 91 20.31 39.64 -55.48
CA SER A 91 19.48 40.73 -56.00
C SER A 91 18.04 40.27 -56.22
N GLY A 92 17.07 41.10 -55.84
CA GLY A 92 15.65 40.78 -56.01
C GLY A 92 15.24 40.66 -57.48
N CYS A 93 14.44 39.64 -57.78
CA CYS A 93 13.79 39.39 -59.06
C CYS A 93 12.43 38.73 -58.80
N ASP A 94 11.75 38.28 -59.85
CA ASP A 94 10.51 37.50 -59.80
C ASP A 94 10.66 36.30 -60.75
N ASP A 95 10.57 35.09 -60.21
CA ASP A 95 10.75 33.85 -61.00
C ASP A 95 9.45 33.37 -61.67
N GLY A 96 8.34 34.08 -61.43
CA GLY A 96 7.01 33.81 -61.96
C GLY A 96 6.27 32.67 -61.23
N ASN A 97 6.81 32.15 -60.13
CA ASN A 97 6.19 31.12 -59.31
C ASN A 97 5.63 31.73 -58.01
N ALA A 98 4.32 31.91 -57.94
CA ALA A 98 3.67 32.44 -56.74
C ALA A 98 3.79 31.53 -55.49
N CYS A 99 4.34 30.31 -55.63
CA CYS A 99 4.65 29.42 -54.52
C CYS A 99 6.04 29.62 -53.92
N THR A 100 6.84 30.56 -54.40
CA THR A 100 8.09 31.01 -53.73
C THR A 100 7.84 32.35 -53.07
N GLN A 101 8.36 32.52 -51.85
CA GLN A 101 8.13 33.74 -51.06
C GLN A 101 9.22 34.79 -51.24
N THR A 102 10.36 34.37 -51.78
CA THR A 102 11.52 35.24 -52.01
C THR A 102 12.25 34.76 -53.25
N ASP A 103 12.41 35.63 -54.24
CA ASP A 103 13.14 35.29 -55.45
C ASP A 103 14.39 36.16 -55.58
N THR A 104 15.50 35.49 -55.88
CA THR A 104 16.81 36.11 -55.95
C THR A 104 17.57 35.66 -57.16
N CYS A 105 18.37 36.57 -57.72
CA CYS A 105 19.29 36.23 -58.78
C CYS A 105 20.40 35.33 -58.23
N GLU A 106 20.53 34.14 -58.81
CA GLU A 106 21.61 33.19 -58.58
C GLU A 106 22.28 32.86 -59.92
N ALA A 107 23.57 33.17 -60.07
CA ALA A 107 24.35 32.92 -61.29
C ALA A 107 23.69 33.46 -62.59
N GLY A 108 23.02 34.62 -62.50
CA GLY A 108 22.35 35.27 -63.62
C GLY A 108 20.94 34.75 -63.95
N ALA A 109 20.43 33.76 -63.21
CA ALA A 109 19.03 33.31 -63.31
C ALA A 109 18.22 33.77 -62.10
N CYS A 110 16.93 34.04 -62.27
CA CYS A 110 16.04 34.29 -61.14
C CYS A 110 15.60 32.95 -60.55
N VAL A 111 15.87 32.73 -59.27
CA VAL A 111 15.55 31.49 -58.55
C VAL A 111 14.71 31.82 -57.33
N GLY A 112 13.51 31.23 -57.27
CA GLY A 112 12.65 31.34 -56.10
C GLY A 112 13.07 30.41 -54.96
N ALA A 113 12.91 30.91 -53.74
CA ALA A 113 13.22 30.23 -52.49
C ALA A 113 12.07 30.40 -51.48
N ASN A 114 12.17 29.72 -50.35
CA ASN A 114 11.16 29.73 -49.28
C ASN A 114 9.77 29.33 -49.79
N PRO A 115 9.58 28.06 -50.18
CA PRO A 115 8.33 27.60 -50.77
C PRO A 115 7.15 27.76 -49.81
N VAL A 116 5.97 28.10 -50.34
CA VAL A 116 4.70 28.14 -49.61
C VAL A 116 4.39 26.75 -49.06
N VAL A 117 4.21 26.66 -47.75
CA VAL A 117 3.88 25.40 -47.06
C VAL A 117 2.38 25.31 -46.87
N CYS A 118 1.75 24.38 -47.57
CA CYS A 118 0.32 24.10 -47.42
C CYS A 118 0.09 23.07 -46.32
N THR A 119 -0.60 23.46 -45.26
CA THR A 119 -1.03 22.54 -44.20
C THR A 119 -2.45 22.06 -44.43
N ALA A 120 -2.82 20.92 -43.86
CA ALA A 120 -4.22 20.48 -43.84
C ALA A 120 -5.08 21.52 -43.08
N SER A 121 -6.29 21.81 -43.56
CA SER A 121 -7.21 22.73 -42.87
C SER A 121 -7.78 22.14 -41.58
N ASP A 122 -8.00 20.83 -41.58
CA ASP A 122 -8.55 20.05 -40.48
C ASP A 122 -8.21 18.57 -40.67
N GLN A 123 -8.69 17.72 -39.77
CA GLN A 123 -8.40 16.28 -39.74
C GLN A 123 -8.97 15.51 -40.95
N CYS A 124 -9.94 16.08 -41.67
CA CYS A 124 -10.58 15.49 -42.85
C CYS A 124 -10.11 16.07 -44.17
N HIS A 125 -9.10 16.94 -44.14
CA HIS A 125 -8.39 17.39 -45.32
C HIS A 125 -6.92 16.98 -45.25
N ALA A 126 -6.32 16.77 -46.42
CA ALA A 126 -4.88 16.55 -46.51
C ALA A 126 -4.17 17.88 -46.80
N ALA A 127 -2.86 17.93 -46.52
CA ALA A 127 -2.03 19.02 -46.99
C ALA A 127 -2.16 19.14 -48.52
N GLY A 128 -2.56 20.32 -48.98
CA GLY A 128 -2.68 20.60 -50.41
C GLY A 128 -1.34 20.85 -51.09
N THR A 129 -1.38 21.02 -52.40
CA THR A 129 -0.28 21.57 -53.18
C THR A 129 -0.53 23.03 -53.47
N CYS A 130 0.52 23.84 -53.46
CA CYS A 130 0.44 25.24 -53.88
C CYS A 130 0.35 25.32 -55.42
N ASP A 131 -0.56 26.15 -55.92
CA ASP A 131 -0.69 26.46 -57.35
C ASP A 131 0.35 27.54 -57.74
N PRO A 132 1.33 27.24 -58.62
CA PRO A 132 2.40 28.17 -58.97
C PRO A 132 1.91 29.45 -59.68
N ALA A 133 0.70 29.46 -60.24
CA ALA A 133 0.16 30.65 -60.89
C ALA A 133 -0.53 31.61 -59.90
N THR A 134 -1.09 31.09 -58.81
CA THR A 134 -1.94 31.87 -57.89
C THR A 134 -1.39 31.96 -56.47
N GLY A 135 -0.44 31.11 -56.09
CA GLY A 135 0.09 30.98 -54.74
C GLY A 135 -0.91 30.36 -53.76
N THR A 136 -2.05 29.85 -54.25
CA THR A 136 -3.12 29.32 -53.40
C THR A 136 -2.88 27.86 -53.06
N CYS A 137 -3.11 27.49 -51.80
CA CYS A 137 -3.05 26.11 -51.35
C CYS A 137 -4.36 25.39 -51.67
N GLY A 138 -4.25 24.22 -52.32
CA GLY A 138 -5.38 23.30 -52.44
C GLY A 138 -5.88 22.82 -51.07
N ASN A 139 -7.13 22.39 -51.00
CA ASN A 139 -7.70 21.76 -49.81
C ASN A 139 -8.38 20.41 -50.15
N PRO A 140 -7.60 19.37 -50.49
CA PRO A 140 -8.16 18.08 -50.88
C PRO A 140 -8.77 17.34 -49.67
N ALA A 141 -10.01 16.90 -49.81
CA ALA A 141 -10.65 16.03 -48.83
C ALA A 141 -9.91 14.68 -48.71
N ARG A 142 -9.77 14.17 -47.48
CA ARG A 142 -9.33 12.79 -47.24
C ARG A 142 -10.44 11.82 -47.66
N LEU A 143 -10.04 10.56 -47.90
CA LEU A 143 -10.97 9.49 -48.26
C LEU A 143 -11.99 9.27 -47.13
N ASP A 144 -13.22 8.94 -47.52
CA ASP A 144 -14.25 8.51 -46.57
C ASP A 144 -13.74 7.31 -45.75
N GLY A 145 -13.96 7.36 -44.43
CA GLY A 145 -13.44 6.35 -43.48
C GLY A 145 -12.08 6.69 -42.88
N ALA A 146 -11.40 7.76 -43.32
CA ALA A 146 -10.18 8.22 -42.66
C ALA A 146 -10.46 8.61 -41.20
N PRO A 147 -9.58 8.28 -40.24
CA PRO A 147 -9.80 8.60 -38.84
C PRO A 147 -9.72 10.11 -38.61
N CYS A 148 -10.63 10.60 -37.78
CA CYS A 148 -10.71 11.95 -37.26
C CYS A 148 -11.34 11.90 -35.85
N ASP A 149 -11.56 13.05 -35.23
CA ASP A 149 -12.27 13.20 -33.96
C ASP A 149 -13.36 14.28 -34.16
N ASP A 150 -14.62 13.93 -33.90
CA ASP A 150 -15.75 14.84 -34.08
C ASP A 150 -16.05 15.69 -32.84
N GLY A 151 -15.29 15.47 -31.76
CA GLY A 151 -15.40 16.17 -30.48
C GLY A 151 -16.56 15.70 -29.60
N ASN A 152 -17.27 14.63 -29.98
CA ASN A 152 -18.36 14.04 -29.21
C ASN A 152 -17.92 12.73 -28.56
N GLY A 153 -17.67 12.75 -27.25
CA GLY A 153 -17.32 11.55 -26.49
C GLY A 153 -18.39 10.45 -26.49
N CYS A 154 -19.61 10.74 -26.98
CA CYS A 154 -20.68 9.75 -27.11
C CYS A 154 -20.66 8.98 -28.44
N THR A 155 -19.64 9.14 -29.29
CA THR A 155 -19.38 8.28 -30.45
C THR A 155 -18.12 7.46 -30.21
N GLN A 156 -18.17 6.17 -30.59
CA GLN A 156 -17.05 5.25 -30.35
C GLN A 156 -16.06 5.23 -31.53
N THR A 157 -16.50 5.66 -32.70
CA THR A 157 -15.68 5.68 -33.91
C THR A 157 -16.00 6.88 -34.77
N ASP A 158 -14.99 7.69 -35.06
CA ASP A 158 -15.13 8.92 -35.82
C ASP A 158 -14.36 8.81 -37.13
N THR A 159 -15.06 9.14 -38.21
CA THR A 159 -14.50 9.01 -39.56
C THR A 159 -14.91 10.18 -40.44
N CYS A 160 -14.02 10.53 -41.37
CA CYS A 160 -14.35 11.52 -42.38
C CYS A 160 -15.42 10.95 -43.32
N ARG A 161 -16.46 11.74 -43.58
CA ARG A 161 -17.47 11.47 -44.60
C ARG A 161 -17.80 12.75 -45.34
N GLY A 162 -17.49 12.81 -46.63
CA GLY A 162 -17.70 14.03 -47.42
C GLY A 162 -16.95 15.23 -46.85
N ALA A 163 -15.69 15.05 -46.45
CA ALA A 163 -14.81 16.06 -45.86
C ALA A 163 -15.22 16.60 -44.47
N ILE A 164 -16.23 16.00 -43.84
CA ILE A 164 -16.67 16.35 -42.47
C ILE A 164 -16.35 15.18 -41.55
N CYS A 165 -15.84 15.45 -40.36
CA CYS A 165 -15.68 14.42 -39.34
C CYS A 165 -17.04 14.07 -38.75
N VAL A 166 -17.44 12.79 -38.82
CA VAL A 166 -18.69 12.30 -38.27
C VAL A 166 -18.44 11.12 -37.35
N GLY A 167 -18.96 11.21 -36.13
CA GLY A 167 -18.98 10.10 -35.21
C GLY A 167 -20.08 9.08 -35.50
N SER A 168 -19.80 7.84 -35.13
CA SER A 168 -20.67 6.69 -35.32
C SER A 168 -20.56 5.75 -34.12
N GLN A 169 -21.42 4.71 -34.09
CA GLN A 169 -21.52 3.78 -32.97
C GLN A 169 -21.75 4.49 -31.62
N PRO A 170 -22.95 5.07 -31.43
CA PRO A 170 -23.24 5.86 -30.24
C PRO A 170 -23.07 5.03 -28.96
N VAL A 171 -22.54 5.66 -27.90
CA VAL A 171 -22.44 5.06 -26.57
C VAL A 171 -23.85 4.76 -26.07
N VAL A 172 -24.10 3.49 -25.72
CA VAL A 172 -25.38 3.02 -25.17
C VAL A 172 -25.27 2.96 -23.66
N CYS A 173 -25.95 3.87 -22.97
CA CYS A 173 -26.01 3.87 -21.52
C CYS A 173 -27.11 2.95 -21.02
N THR A 174 -26.75 1.82 -20.42
CA THR A 174 -27.69 0.93 -19.76
C THR A 174 -27.90 1.33 -18.30
N ALA A 175 -28.93 0.79 -17.66
CA ALA A 175 -29.05 0.92 -16.21
C ALA A 175 -27.83 0.24 -15.53
N LEU A 176 -27.30 0.88 -14.49
CA LEU A 176 -26.18 0.35 -13.71
C LEU A 176 -26.56 -0.96 -12.99
N ASP A 177 -27.73 -0.97 -12.38
CA ASP A 177 -28.30 -2.10 -11.65
C ASP A 177 -29.83 -1.99 -11.59
N GLN A 178 -30.46 -2.83 -10.78
CA GLN A 178 -31.92 -2.86 -10.59
C GLN A 178 -32.50 -1.56 -10.02
N CYS A 179 -31.70 -0.74 -9.35
CA CYS A 179 -32.07 0.52 -8.72
C CYS A 179 -31.65 1.78 -9.49
N HIS A 180 -31.13 1.60 -10.71
CA HIS A 180 -30.84 2.69 -11.64
C HIS A 180 -31.66 2.56 -12.93
N THR A 181 -31.87 3.68 -13.60
CA THR A 181 -32.44 3.71 -14.95
C THR A 181 -31.34 3.91 -15.98
N ALA A 182 -31.65 3.65 -17.25
CA ALA A 182 -30.71 3.91 -18.33
C ALA A 182 -30.30 5.39 -18.33
N GLY A 183 -28.99 5.61 -18.34
CA GLY A 183 -28.40 6.94 -18.34
C GLY A 183 -28.47 7.66 -19.68
N THR A 184 -27.93 8.86 -19.68
CA THR A 184 -27.59 9.62 -20.89
C THR A 184 -26.09 9.82 -20.94
N CYS A 185 -25.51 9.72 -22.13
CA CYS A 185 -24.10 10.00 -22.33
C CYS A 185 -23.87 11.51 -22.39
N ASP A 186 -22.83 12.00 -21.71
CA ASP A 186 -22.33 13.37 -21.79
C ASP A 186 -21.41 13.54 -23.02
N PRO A 187 -21.76 14.37 -24.01
CA PRO A 187 -20.97 14.58 -25.21
C PRO A 187 -19.54 15.10 -24.98
N ALA A 188 -19.28 15.78 -23.86
CA ALA A 188 -17.95 16.32 -23.58
C ALA A 188 -16.99 15.27 -23.01
N THR A 189 -17.54 14.27 -22.30
CA THR A 189 -16.73 13.31 -21.51
C THR A 189 -16.89 11.86 -21.97
N GLY A 190 -17.93 11.55 -22.73
CA GLY A 190 -18.31 10.18 -23.09
C GLY A 190 -18.85 9.35 -21.92
N THR A 191 -19.09 9.98 -20.77
CA THR A 191 -19.54 9.27 -19.55
C THR A 191 -21.05 9.14 -19.50
N CYS A 192 -21.53 7.98 -19.07
CA CYS A 192 -22.96 7.75 -18.81
C CYS A 192 -23.35 8.25 -17.42
N SER A 193 -24.47 8.98 -17.34
CA SER A 193 -25.12 9.27 -16.07
C SER A 193 -25.74 8.01 -15.45
N ASN A 194 -25.86 7.96 -14.13
CA ASN A 194 -26.52 6.86 -13.40
C ASN A 194 -27.71 7.38 -12.58
N PRO A 195 -28.82 7.77 -13.23
CA PRO A 195 -30.00 8.24 -12.53
C PRO A 195 -30.64 7.13 -11.70
N THR A 196 -30.90 7.41 -10.42
CA THR A 196 -31.57 6.49 -9.51
C THR A 196 -33.03 6.26 -9.92
N ARG A 197 -33.53 5.04 -9.69
CA ARG A 197 -34.97 4.77 -9.74
C ARG A 197 -35.67 5.41 -8.55
N GLN A 198 -36.99 5.54 -8.68
CA GLN A 198 -37.82 6.01 -7.58
C GLN A 198 -37.70 5.08 -6.36
N ASP A 199 -37.57 5.68 -5.19
CA ASP A 199 -37.59 4.94 -3.92
C ASP A 199 -38.86 4.09 -3.80
N GLY A 200 -38.72 2.85 -3.30
CA GLY A 200 -39.81 1.89 -3.24
C GLY A 200 -40.01 1.07 -4.52
N THR A 201 -39.18 1.24 -5.55
CA THR A 201 -39.15 0.29 -6.68
C THR A 201 -38.65 -1.08 -6.18
N SER A 202 -39.28 -2.17 -6.60
CA SER A 202 -38.82 -3.53 -6.26
C SER A 202 -37.45 -3.82 -6.84
N CYS A 203 -36.60 -4.45 -6.05
CA CYS A 203 -35.30 -4.97 -6.44
C CYS A 203 -35.02 -6.25 -5.64
N ASP A 204 -33.83 -6.82 -5.81
CA ASP A 204 -33.30 -7.95 -5.04
C ASP A 204 -31.89 -7.57 -4.60
N ASP A 205 -31.63 -7.54 -3.29
CA ASP A 205 -30.33 -7.18 -2.72
C ASP A 205 -29.35 -8.38 -2.65
N GLY A 206 -29.83 -9.56 -3.04
CA GLY A 206 -29.08 -10.81 -3.03
C GLY A 206 -28.95 -11.44 -1.65
N ASP A 207 -29.48 -10.82 -0.59
CA ASP A 207 -29.47 -11.36 0.76
C ASP A 207 -30.75 -12.19 1.00
N GLY A 208 -30.63 -13.51 1.05
CA GLY A 208 -31.77 -14.37 1.38
C GLY A 208 -32.36 -14.16 2.78
N CYS A 209 -31.66 -13.41 3.64
CA CYS A 209 -32.10 -13.04 4.99
C CYS A 209 -32.86 -11.72 5.06
N THR A 210 -33.08 -11.06 3.94
CA THR A 210 -33.99 -9.92 3.83
C THR A 210 -35.24 -10.30 3.04
N VAL A 211 -36.28 -9.50 3.21
CA VAL A 211 -37.54 -9.60 2.47
C VAL A 211 -38.02 -8.23 2.05
N GLY A 212 -38.75 -8.23 0.92
CA GLY A 212 -39.46 -7.06 0.46
C GLY A 212 -38.54 -5.97 -0.07
N ASP A 213 -37.45 -6.34 -0.73
CA ASP A 213 -36.37 -5.43 -1.07
C ASP A 213 -36.82 -4.32 -2.01
N ARG A 214 -36.35 -3.11 -1.69
CA ARG A 214 -36.72 -1.88 -2.38
C ARG A 214 -35.49 -1.01 -2.59
N CYS A 215 -35.52 -0.28 -3.69
CA CYS A 215 -34.56 0.78 -3.91
C CYS A 215 -34.79 1.92 -2.92
N LEU A 216 -33.71 2.36 -2.28
CA LEU A 216 -33.67 3.54 -1.42
C LEU A 216 -32.39 4.32 -1.72
N GLY A 217 -32.51 5.51 -2.32
CA GLY A 217 -31.36 6.35 -2.66
C GLY A 217 -30.39 5.70 -3.67
N GLY A 218 -30.89 4.82 -4.55
CA GLY A 218 -30.07 4.10 -5.54
C GLY A 218 -29.51 2.76 -5.07
N THR A 219 -29.69 2.41 -3.79
CA THR A 219 -29.25 1.12 -3.23
C THR A 219 -30.44 0.19 -3.08
N CYS A 220 -30.29 -1.09 -3.42
CA CYS A 220 -31.29 -2.09 -3.08
C CYS A 220 -31.15 -2.48 -1.61
N THR A 221 -32.21 -2.32 -0.83
CA THR A 221 -32.21 -2.63 0.60
C THR A 221 -33.46 -3.44 0.96
N GLY A 222 -33.29 -4.57 1.62
CA GLY A 222 -34.37 -5.35 2.20
C GLY A 222 -34.59 -5.12 3.70
N VAL A 223 -35.71 -5.63 4.21
CA VAL A 223 -36.02 -5.66 5.65
C VAL A 223 -35.58 -7.02 6.19
N PRO A 224 -34.85 -7.10 7.31
CA PRO A 224 -34.49 -8.37 7.91
C PRO A 224 -35.72 -9.26 8.10
N ARG A 225 -35.65 -10.47 7.58
CA ARG A 225 -36.74 -11.43 7.73
C ARG A 225 -36.79 -11.89 9.18
N SER A 226 -38.00 -12.02 9.72
CA SER A 226 -38.18 -12.64 11.03
C SER A 226 -37.98 -14.15 10.89
N CYS A 227 -37.13 -14.70 11.76
CA CYS A 227 -36.92 -16.13 11.94
C CYS A 227 -37.42 -16.63 13.30
N ASP A 228 -38.31 -15.89 13.97
CA ASP A 228 -38.85 -16.29 15.26
C ASP A 228 -39.71 -17.56 15.10
N ASP A 229 -39.33 -18.66 15.75
CA ASP A 229 -40.09 -19.92 15.76
C ASP A 229 -41.15 -20.00 16.87
N GLY A 230 -41.24 -18.95 17.69
CA GLY A 230 -42.14 -18.86 18.83
C GLY A 230 -41.69 -19.64 20.06
N VAL A 231 -40.47 -20.18 20.06
CA VAL A 231 -39.89 -20.90 21.20
C VAL A 231 -38.87 -20.00 21.89
N ALA A 232 -39.13 -19.65 23.16
CA ALA A 232 -38.31 -18.66 23.84
C ALA A 232 -36.86 -19.11 24.10
N CYS A 233 -36.61 -20.42 24.20
CA CYS A 233 -35.27 -20.96 24.49
C CYS A 233 -34.36 -21.12 23.27
N THR A 234 -34.85 -20.88 22.05
CA THR A 234 -34.02 -20.91 20.84
C THR A 234 -33.46 -19.51 20.54
N ASP A 235 -32.28 -19.47 19.92
CA ASP A 235 -31.79 -18.27 19.25
C ASP A 235 -32.08 -18.35 17.76
N ASP A 236 -32.88 -17.39 17.32
CA ASP A 236 -33.45 -17.36 16.00
C ASP A 236 -32.65 -16.42 15.12
N SER A 237 -31.89 -16.99 14.21
CA SER A 237 -31.07 -16.24 13.27
C SER A 237 -31.34 -16.68 11.85
N CYS A 238 -31.21 -15.75 10.92
CA CYS A 238 -31.14 -16.11 9.52
C CYS A 238 -29.69 -16.30 9.10
N VAL A 239 -29.39 -17.45 8.50
CA VAL A 239 -28.06 -17.79 8.00
C VAL A 239 -28.19 -18.28 6.58
N ALA A 240 -27.56 -17.58 5.63
CA ALA A 240 -27.56 -17.92 4.21
C ALA A 240 -28.98 -18.09 3.61
N GLY A 241 -29.93 -17.27 4.05
CA GLY A 241 -31.31 -17.26 3.57
C GLY A 241 -32.23 -18.32 4.19
N GLU A 242 -31.71 -19.12 5.13
CA GLU A 242 -32.48 -20.09 5.89
C GLU A 242 -32.59 -19.67 7.35
N CYS A 243 -33.77 -19.83 7.94
CA CYS A 243 -33.93 -19.64 9.38
C CYS A 243 -33.30 -20.81 10.13
N ARG A 244 -32.46 -20.48 11.11
CA ARG A 244 -31.85 -21.40 12.05
C ARG A 244 -32.32 -21.04 13.45
N HIS A 245 -32.71 -22.07 14.19
CA HIS A 245 -33.22 -21.97 15.55
C HIS A 245 -32.29 -22.82 16.41
N GLU A 246 -31.28 -22.20 17.02
CA GLU A 246 -30.28 -22.91 17.81
C GLU A 246 -30.75 -23.01 19.27
N PRO A 247 -30.93 -24.21 19.83
CA PRO A 247 -31.31 -24.36 21.23
C PRO A 247 -30.23 -23.79 22.15
N LEU A 248 -30.62 -22.91 23.08
CA LEU A 248 -29.75 -22.35 24.10
C LEU A 248 -30.26 -22.72 25.49
N ASP A 249 -29.51 -23.56 26.19
CA ASP A 249 -29.88 -24.06 27.51
C ASP A 249 -29.93 -22.94 28.56
N GLY A 250 -29.07 -21.91 28.46
CA GLY A 250 -29.08 -20.78 29.38
C GLY A 250 -30.32 -19.89 29.28
N ARG A 251 -31.06 -19.91 28.16
CA ARG A 251 -32.41 -19.29 28.10
C ARG A 251 -33.45 -20.03 28.92
N CYS A 252 -33.15 -21.26 29.33
CA CYS A 252 -33.98 -22.04 30.25
C CYS A 252 -33.55 -21.90 31.72
N ASP A 253 -32.46 -21.17 31.99
CA ASP A 253 -32.07 -20.91 33.37
C ASP A 253 -33.08 -19.96 34.04
N THR A 254 -33.48 -20.32 35.25
CA THR A 254 -34.34 -19.48 36.10
C THR A 254 -33.67 -19.17 37.42
N GLY A 255 -32.35 -19.38 37.56
CA GLY A 255 -31.60 -19.23 38.79
C GLY A 255 -31.94 -20.26 39.87
N GLN A 256 -32.61 -21.37 39.53
CA GLN A 256 -32.97 -22.44 40.48
C GLN A 256 -32.06 -23.66 40.30
N CYS A 257 -31.91 -24.48 41.35
CA CYS A 257 -31.09 -25.71 41.29
C CYS A 257 -31.72 -26.83 40.45
N PHE A 258 -31.69 -26.66 39.13
CA PHE A 258 -31.95 -27.69 38.15
C PHE A 258 -30.91 -27.59 37.03
N LEU A 259 -30.81 -28.66 36.24
CA LEU A 259 -30.25 -28.61 34.90
C LEU A 259 -31.43 -28.48 33.94
N ALA A 260 -31.52 -27.36 33.23
CA ALA A 260 -32.49 -27.15 32.19
C ALA A 260 -31.86 -27.30 30.82
N GLN A 261 -32.64 -27.84 29.91
CA GLN A 261 -32.25 -28.04 28.53
C GLN A 261 -33.34 -27.50 27.63
N CYS A 262 -32.93 -26.74 26.62
CA CYS A 262 -33.81 -26.31 25.55
C CYS A 262 -34.08 -27.51 24.64
N THR A 263 -35.25 -28.12 24.82
CA THR A 263 -35.70 -29.28 24.03
C THR A 263 -37.14 -29.06 23.56
N PRO A 264 -37.34 -28.18 22.57
CA PRO A 264 -38.67 -27.81 22.12
C PRO A 264 -39.49 -29.05 21.69
N GLY A 265 -40.69 -29.20 22.24
CA GLY A 265 -41.60 -30.32 21.95
C GLY A 265 -41.27 -31.65 22.65
N ALA A 266 -40.22 -31.72 23.47
CA ALA A 266 -39.93 -32.91 24.27
C ALA A 266 -40.99 -33.12 25.38
N PRO A 267 -41.28 -34.38 25.79
CA PRO A 267 -42.15 -34.65 26.93
C PRO A 267 -41.61 -33.98 28.20
N GLY A 268 -42.40 -33.09 28.80
CA GLY A 268 -42.02 -32.34 30.00
C GLY A 268 -41.38 -30.97 29.72
N ALA A 269 -41.24 -30.57 28.45
CA ALA A 269 -40.90 -29.20 28.08
C ALA A 269 -42.08 -28.26 28.41
N ASP A 270 -41.78 -27.10 28.98
CA ASP A 270 -42.79 -26.05 29.19
C ASP A 270 -43.06 -25.24 27.89
N ALA A 271 -43.88 -24.20 27.99
CA ALA A 271 -44.22 -23.35 26.84
C ALA A 271 -43.02 -22.57 26.26
N ALA A 272 -41.93 -22.45 27.01
CA ALA A 272 -40.68 -21.84 26.53
C ALA A 272 -39.77 -22.87 25.83
N GLY A 273 -40.14 -24.16 25.81
CA GLY A 273 -39.33 -25.24 25.24
C GLY A 273 -38.36 -25.88 26.23
N CYS A 274 -38.47 -25.56 27.52
CA CYS A 274 -37.49 -25.93 28.53
C CYS A 274 -37.91 -27.18 29.30
N THR A 275 -37.06 -28.22 29.28
CA THR A 275 -37.14 -29.35 30.22
C THR A 275 -36.25 -29.10 31.42
N ARG A 276 -36.63 -29.59 32.61
CA ARG A 276 -35.86 -29.39 33.85
C ARG A 276 -35.60 -30.72 34.55
N ALA A 277 -34.36 -30.93 34.99
CA ALA A 277 -33.96 -32.05 35.83
C ALA A 277 -33.39 -31.53 37.17
N PRO A 278 -33.91 -31.96 38.33
CA PRO A 278 -33.41 -31.49 39.61
C PRO A 278 -31.96 -31.95 39.85
N VAL A 279 -31.14 -31.07 40.41
CA VAL A 279 -29.76 -31.37 40.80
C VAL A 279 -29.55 -31.12 42.30
N GLY A 280 -28.54 -31.75 42.88
CA GLY A 280 -28.20 -31.62 44.30
C GLY A 280 -27.41 -30.36 44.61
N GLU A 281 -27.27 -30.07 45.90
CA GLU A 281 -26.41 -29.00 46.38
C GLU A 281 -24.94 -29.28 46.04
N GLY A 282 -24.24 -28.30 45.45
CA GLY A 282 -22.87 -28.46 44.99
C GLY A 282 -22.70 -29.10 43.61
N ASP A 283 -23.78 -29.54 42.97
CA ASP A 283 -23.76 -29.97 41.57
C ASP A 283 -23.76 -28.77 40.61
N THR A 284 -23.44 -29.01 39.34
CA THR A 284 -23.60 -28.02 38.28
C THR A 284 -25.09 -27.80 37.98
N CYS A 285 -25.52 -26.56 37.90
CA CYS A 285 -26.84 -26.19 37.40
C CYS A 285 -26.78 -25.80 35.92
N THR A 286 -27.95 -25.45 35.35
CA THR A 286 -28.06 -24.82 34.03
C THR A 286 -27.03 -23.70 33.88
N SER A 287 -26.30 -23.68 32.77
CA SER A 287 -25.34 -22.61 32.50
C SER A 287 -26.07 -21.32 32.15
N ASP A 288 -25.46 -20.16 32.34
CA ASP A 288 -25.94 -18.88 31.78
C ASP A 288 -25.39 -18.63 30.36
N ASP A 289 -24.88 -19.69 29.71
CA ASP A 289 -24.23 -19.70 28.40
C ASP A 289 -22.93 -18.87 28.31
N PHE A 290 -22.41 -18.34 29.43
CA PHE A 290 -21.11 -17.68 29.48
C PHE A 290 -20.03 -18.61 30.00
N ALA A 291 -19.12 -19.07 29.14
CA ALA A 291 -18.06 -19.99 29.55
C ALA A 291 -17.17 -19.45 30.70
N CYS A 292 -17.12 -18.12 30.88
CA CYS A 292 -16.34 -17.50 31.94
C CYS A 292 -16.97 -17.56 33.34
N THR A 293 -18.25 -17.88 33.46
CA THR A 293 -18.96 -18.02 34.74
C THR A 293 -18.89 -19.46 35.22
N GLU A 294 -18.87 -19.64 36.54
CA GLU A 294 -19.00 -20.95 37.17
C GLU A 294 -20.41 -21.13 37.72
N ASP A 295 -21.11 -22.15 37.22
CA ASP A 295 -22.52 -22.40 37.49
C ASP A 295 -22.66 -23.53 38.52
N VAL A 296 -22.90 -23.15 39.78
CA VAL A 296 -22.97 -24.13 40.88
C VAL A 296 -24.21 -23.89 41.73
N CYS A 297 -24.87 -24.99 42.08
CA CYS A 297 -25.98 -25.01 43.02
C CYS A 297 -25.53 -24.64 44.43
N THR A 298 -26.01 -23.50 44.92
CA THR A 298 -25.76 -23.01 46.28
C THR A 298 -27.07 -22.55 46.94
N ALA A 299 -27.39 -23.14 48.09
CA ALA A 299 -28.58 -22.91 48.90
C ALA A 299 -29.91 -23.02 48.11
N GLY A 300 -30.01 -23.96 47.17
CA GLY A 300 -31.20 -24.12 46.33
C GLY A 300 -31.34 -23.11 45.19
N ALA A 301 -30.36 -22.23 44.97
CA ALA A 301 -30.27 -21.35 43.80
C ALA A 301 -29.09 -21.74 42.90
N CYS A 302 -29.27 -21.62 41.58
CA CYS A 302 -28.16 -21.68 40.64
C CYS A 302 -27.39 -20.36 40.70
N ARG A 303 -26.09 -20.44 41.00
CA ARG A 303 -25.24 -19.26 41.13
C ARG A 303 -24.20 -19.26 40.02
N HIS A 304 -24.35 -18.32 39.10
CA HIS A 304 -23.36 -17.99 38.07
C HIS A 304 -22.31 -17.04 38.66
N THR A 305 -21.14 -17.57 39.00
CA THR A 305 -20.07 -16.78 39.61
C THR A 305 -19.00 -16.46 38.58
N PRO A 306 -18.75 -15.19 38.24
CA PRO A 306 -17.69 -14.83 37.31
C PRO A 306 -16.33 -15.37 37.74
N ARG A 307 -15.59 -15.95 36.78
CA ARG A 307 -14.22 -16.44 36.98
C ARG A 307 -13.30 -15.83 35.92
N ASP A 308 -12.64 -14.72 36.26
CA ASP A 308 -11.67 -14.04 35.38
C ASP A 308 -10.57 -14.99 34.86
N THR A 309 -10.21 -16.02 35.64
CA THR A 309 -9.25 -17.04 35.23
C THR A 309 -9.70 -17.86 34.01
N ARG A 310 -11.01 -17.88 33.71
CA ARG A 310 -11.57 -18.53 32.50
C ARG A 310 -11.54 -17.62 31.28
N CYS A 311 -11.40 -16.31 31.48
CA CYS A 311 -11.16 -15.33 30.41
C CYS A 311 -9.69 -15.18 30.05
N ALA A 312 -8.78 -15.60 30.94
CA ALA A 312 -7.36 -15.62 30.65
C ALA A 312 -7.04 -16.77 29.68
N THR A 313 -7.02 -16.50 28.37
CA THR A 313 -6.30 -17.36 27.43
C THR A 313 -4.83 -17.25 27.82
N GLY A 314 -4.18 -18.35 28.20
CA GLY A 314 -2.83 -18.39 28.80
C GLY A 314 -1.67 -17.84 27.96
N GLU A 315 -1.95 -16.99 26.98
CA GLU A 315 -1.06 -16.43 25.97
C GLU A 315 -1.09 -14.88 25.91
N ALA A 316 -2.08 -14.20 26.54
CA ALA A 316 -2.27 -12.75 26.40
C ALA A 316 -1.71 -11.93 27.57
N CYS A 317 -1.06 -10.80 27.26
CA CYS A 317 -0.69 -9.76 28.24
C CYS A 317 -1.85 -8.80 28.58
N LEU A 318 -3.04 -9.06 28.03
CA LEU A 318 -4.29 -8.42 28.41
C LEU A 318 -4.96 -9.29 29.49
N PRO A 319 -5.16 -8.79 30.72
CA PRO A 319 -6.14 -9.42 31.59
C PRO A 319 -7.50 -9.28 30.91
N ALA A 320 -8.25 -10.37 30.82
CA ALA A 320 -9.68 -10.29 30.53
C ALA A 320 -10.44 -10.58 31.82
N VAL A 321 -11.46 -9.78 32.10
CA VAL A 321 -12.35 -9.94 33.25
C VAL A 321 -13.61 -10.65 32.76
N CYS A 322 -14.13 -11.56 33.56
CA CYS A 322 -15.43 -12.14 33.28
C CYS A 322 -16.49 -11.12 33.69
N ASP A 323 -17.04 -10.43 32.70
CA ASP A 323 -18.14 -9.48 32.89
C ASP A 323 -19.09 -9.60 31.68
N PRO A 324 -20.00 -10.61 31.71
CA PRO A 324 -20.93 -10.83 30.61
C PRO A 324 -21.86 -9.64 30.32
N SER A 325 -22.02 -8.72 31.28
CA SER A 325 -22.88 -7.55 31.14
C SER A 325 -22.15 -6.33 30.55
N ALA A 326 -20.83 -6.38 30.41
CA ALA A 326 -20.05 -5.25 29.95
C ALA A 326 -20.14 -5.06 28.42
N PRO A 327 -20.23 -3.81 27.94
CA PRO A 327 -20.15 -3.52 26.50
C PRO A 327 -18.83 -4.02 25.92
N GLY A 328 -18.90 -4.84 24.86
CA GLY A 328 -17.72 -5.42 24.21
C GLY A 328 -17.28 -6.77 24.78
N ALA A 329 -18.08 -7.40 25.64
CA ALA A 329 -17.89 -8.81 25.98
C ALA A 329 -18.00 -9.70 24.75
N ASP A 330 -17.11 -10.69 24.65
CA ASP A 330 -17.17 -11.73 23.63
C ASP A 330 -18.26 -12.77 23.94
N THR A 331 -18.40 -13.79 23.09
CA THR A 331 -19.38 -14.87 23.27
C THR A 331 -19.13 -15.73 24.51
N ALA A 332 -17.96 -15.63 25.16
CA ALA A 332 -17.66 -16.32 26.41
C ALA A 332 -17.96 -15.47 27.66
N GLY A 333 -18.36 -14.21 27.48
CA GLY A 333 -18.62 -13.25 28.56
C GLY A 333 -17.37 -12.50 29.04
N CYS A 334 -16.29 -12.52 28.25
CA CYS A 334 -15.00 -11.96 28.62
C CYS A 334 -14.80 -10.57 28.02
N VAL A 335 -14.32 -9.63 28.83
CA VAL A 335 -13.99 -8.27 28.38
C VAL A 335 -12.51 -8.01 28.58
N GLU A 336 -11.84 -7.60 27.52
CA GLU A 336 -10.45 -7.16 27.58
C GLU A 336 -10.33 -5.88 28.40
N VAL A 337 -9.45 -5.87 29.41
CA VAL A 337 -9.11 -4.64 30.14
C VAL A 337 -7.79 -4.05 29.63
N PRO A 338 -7.65 -2.72 29.54
CA PRO A 338 -6.47 -2.10 28.95
C PRO A 338 -5.16 -2.41 29.70
N GLU A 339 -4.24 -2.99 28.91
CA GLU A 339 -2.80 -3.26 28.99
C GLU A 339 -2.03 -3.25 30.32
N ARG A 340 -1.29 -4.35 30.55
CA ARG A 340 -0.06 -4.33 31.34
C ARG A 340 1.09 -3.68 30.54
N VAL A 341 1.96 -2.93 31.24
CA VAL A 341 3.11 -2.22 30.66
C VAL A 341 4.13 -3.19 30.04
N ASN A 342 4.69 -2.84 28.87
CA ASN A 342 5.82 -3.56 28.25
C ASN A 342 6.96 -3.81 29.25
N GLY A 343 7.52 -5.02 29.23
CA GLY A 343 8.59 -5.43 30.14
C GLY A 343 8.12 -5.92 31.52
N THR A 344 6.81 -5.97 31.78
CA THR A 344 6.26 -6.71 32.92
C THR A 344 6.28 -8.21 32.65
N VAL A 345 6.48 -9.01 33.71
CA VAL A 345 6.55 -10.48 33.62
C VAL A 345 5.17 -11.04 33.25
N CYS A 346 5.11 -11.89 32.22
CA CYS A 346 3.89 -12.58 31.78
C CYS A 346 3.85 -14.04 32.25
N ALA A 347 2.90 -14.84 31.74
CA ALA A 347 2.79 -16.25 32.11
C ALA A 347 4.09 -17.01 31.80
N GLU A 348 4.45 -17.96 32.66
CA GLU A 348 5.70 -18.72 32.55
C GLU A 348 5.52 -19.92 31.59
N ASP A 349 6.43 -20.12 30.63
CA ASP A 349 6.39 -21.24 29.67
C ASP A 349 6.94 -22.58 30.20
N GLY A 350 7.48 -22.59 31.42
CA GLY A 350 8.09 -23.78 32.00
C GLY A 350 9.55 -24.01 31.60
N ASP A 351 10.24 -23.05 30.96
CA ASP A 351 11.69 -23.11 30.73
C ASP A 351 12.43 -22.03 31.55
N PRO A 352 13.29 -22.38 32.53
CA PRO A 352 14.06 -21.39 33.27
C PRO A 352 15.14 -20.68 32.42
N CYS A 353 15.30 -21.07 31.15
CA CYS A 353 16.17 -20.47 30.15
C CYS A 353 15.44 -19.57 29.14
N THR A 354 14.19 -19.20 29.38
CA THR A 354 13.49 -18.15 28.63
C THR A 354 13.31 -16.91 29.50
N ASP A 355 13.14 -15.76 28.87
CA ASP A 355 12.73 -14.50 29.47
C ASP A 355 11.31 -14.19 29.00
N ASP A 356 10.37 -14.16 29.94
CA ASP A 356 8.94 -14.08 29.67
C ASP A 356 8.45 -12.67 30.02
N SER A 357 8.32 -11.84 28.99
CA SER A 357 7.95 -10.43 29.14
C SER A 357 6.88 -10.01 28.15
N CYS A 358 6.03 -9.09 28.57
CA CYS A 358 5.06 -8.46 27.70
C CYS A 358 5.74 -7.54 26.69
N LEU A 359 5.43 -7.76 25.40
CA LEU A 359 5.81 -6.88 24.31
C LEU A 359 4.62 -6.71 23.35
N ALA A 360 4.11 -5.47 23.27
CA ALA A 360 3.01 -5.08 22.39
C ALA A 360 1.77 -5.99 22.54
N GLY A 361 1.27 -6.16 23.77
CA GLY A 361 0.08 -6.97 24.06
C GLY A 361 0.28 -8.49 24.05
N THR A 362 1.45 -8.97 23.62
CA THR A 362 1.76 -10.40 23.49
C THR A 362 2.77 -10.85 24.55
N CYS A 363 2.58 -12.04 25.13
CA CYS A 363 3.59 -12.66 25.98
C CYS A 363 4.70 -13.27 25.11
N ARG A 364 5.93 -12.79 25.26
CA ARG A 364 7.09 -13.27 24.51
C ARG A 364 7.98 -14.12 25.40
N HIS A 365 8.28 -15.34 24.95
CA HIS A 365 9.20 -16.28 25.58
C HIS A 365 10.55 -16.30 24.85
N ALA A 366 11.48 -15.42 25.23
CA ALA A 366 12.75 -15.27 24.53
C ALA A 366 13.84 -16.14 25.16
N ALA A 367 14.42 -17.07 24.39
CA ALA A 367 15.55 -17.87 24.88
C ALA A 367 16.74 -16.98 25.30
N VAL A 368 17.27 -17.18 26.51
CA VAL A 368 18.43 -16.44 27.00
C VAL A 368 19.69 -16.85 26.25
N ALA A 369 20.53 -15.87 25.89
CA ALA A 369 21.70 -16.08 25.06
C ALA A 369 22.78 -16.98 25.72
N ASN A 370 22.89 -16.94 27.05
CA ASN A 370 23.86 -17.73 27.82
C ASN A 370 23.15 -18.77 28.71
N LYS A 371 23.03 -19.99 28.20
CA LYS A 371 22.33 -21.08 28.90
C LYS A 371 23.08 -21.64 30.13
N ALA A 372 24.37 -21.31 30.30
CA ALA A 372 25.18 -21.81 31.42
C ALA A 372 24.65 -21.36 32.80
N ALA A 373 23.83 -20.31 32.85
CA ALA A 373 23.20 -19.77 34.05
C ALA A 373 21.87 -20.46 34.43
N CYS A 374 21.22 -21.16 33.49
CA CYS A 374 19.85 -21.67 33.65
C CYS A 374 19.74 -23.19 33.41
N ASP A 375 20.56 -23.77 32.53
CA ASP A 375 20.57 -25.23 32.31
C ASP A 375 20.84 -26.03 33.60
N PRO A 376 21.77 -25.63 34.48
CA PRO A 376 22.02 -26.39 35.71
C PRO A 376 20.86 -26.36 36.72
N VAL A 377 19.98 -25.35 36.66
CA VAL A 377 18.81 -25.24 37.56
C VAL A 377 17.57 -25.92 37.00
N ARG A 378 17.51 -26.20 35.68
CA ARG A 378 16.36 -26.81 34.98
C ARG A 378 15.75 -28.03 35.69
N PRO A 379 16.51 -29.07 36.07
CA PRO A 379 15.92 -30.25 36.73
C PRO A 379 15.36 -29.95 38.13
N VAL A 380 15.83 -28.88 38.75
CA VAL A 380 15.42 -28.46 40.10
C VAL A 380 14.22 -27.51 40.02
N TYR A 381 14.15 -26.71 38.97
CA TYR A 381 13.04 -25.84 38.62
C TYR A 381 11.78 -26.66 38.23
N GLU A 382 11.91 -27.61 37.31
CA GLU A 382 10.79 -28.48 36.87
C GLU A 382 10.19 -29.22 38.07
N ARG A 383 11.06 -29.71 38.96
CA ARG A 383 10.65 -30.37 40.19
C ARG A 383 9.93 -29.43 41.15
N ALA A 384 10.30 -28.15 41.21
CA ALA A 384 9.63 -27.17 42.05
C ALA A 384 8.21 -26.86 41.51
N LEU A 385 8.05 -26.75 40.19
CA LEU A 385 6.75 -26.58 39.54
C LEU A 385 5.83 -27.78 39.77
N ALA A 386 6.33 -29.00 39.56
CA ALA A 386 5.56 -30.22 39.81
C ALA A 386 5.08 -30.30 41.27
N LEU A 387 5.95 -29.96 42.23
CA LEU A 387 5.57 -29.96 43.65
C LEU A 387 4.59 -28.84 44.00
N ALA A 388 4.66 -27.68 43.32
CA ALA A 388 3.69 -26.62 43.48
C ALA A 388 2.29 -27.04 42.99
N ALA A 389 2.23 -27.73 41.84
CA ALA A 389 0.99 -28.30 41.31
C ALA A 389 0.42 -29.36 42.28
N ASP A 390 1.25 -30.33 42.71
CA ASP A 390 0.85 -31.34 43.70
C ASP A 390 0.29 -30.71 44.99
N ALA A 391 0.88 -29.59 45.44
CA ALA A 391 0.43 -28.86 46.63
C ALA A 391 -0.90 -28.13 46.39
N ARG A 392 -1.12 -27.52 45.22
CA ARG A 392 -2.41 -26.92 44.86
C ARG A 392 -3.52 -27.95 44.81
N ASP A 393 -3.27 -29.06 44.13
CA ASP A 393 -4.22 -30.17 44.04
C ASP A 393 -4.57 -30.70 45.42
N LEU A 394 -3.56 -30.87 46.28
CA LEU A 394 -3.78 -31.29 47.66
C LEU A 394 -4.60 -30.25 48.46
N SER A 395 -4.33 -28.95 48.30
CA SER A 395 -5.11 -27.89 48.96
C SER A 395 -6.57 -27.89 48.49
N ALA A 396 -6.82 -28.06 47.19
CA ALA A 396 -8.16 -28.17 46.62
C ALA A 396 -8.89 -29.41 47.15
N LEU A 397 -8.22 -30.57 47.18
CA LEU A 397 -8.78 -31.81 47.73
C LEU A 397 -9.10 -31.70 49.22
N ILE A 398 -8.25 -31.04 50.01
CA ILE A 398 -8.50 -30.77 51.43
C ILE A 398 -9.68 -29.81 51.61
N THR A 399 -9.77 -28.76 50.78
CA THR A 399 -10.86 -27.78 50.80
C THR A 399 -12.19 -28.44 50.48
N GLY A 400 -12.26 -29.27 49.44
CA GLY A 400 -13.45 -30.04 49.09
C GLY A 400 -13.83 -31.05 50.18
N ALA A 401 -12.84 -31.69 50.82
CA ALA A 401 -13.10 -32.67 51.86
C ALA A 401 -13.56 -32.05 53.20
N LEU A 402 -13.10 -30.84 53.55
CA LEU A 402 -13.43 -30.16 54.81
C LEU A 402 -14.57 -29.15 54.70
N GLY A 403 -14.82 -28.59 53.52
CA GLY A 403 -15.96 -27.69 53.25
C GLY A 403 -17.31 -28.36 53.53
N ALA A 404 -17.36 -29.69 53.46
CA ALA A 404 -18.54 -30.49 53.80
C ALA A 404 -18.88 -30.56 55.31
N VAL A 405 -18.02 -30.05 56.22
CA VAL A 405 -18.17 -30.25 57.68
C VAL A 405 -18.34 -28.96 58.48
N ALA A 406 -18.20 -27.78 57.86
CA ALA A 406 -18.20 -26.49 58.55
C ALA A 406 -19.55 -25.76 58.55
N THR A 407 -20.58 -26.31 59.22
CA THR A 407 -21.79 -25.54 59.58
C THR A 407 -22.23 -25.69 61.04
N ASP A 408 -21.36 -26.12 61.96
CA ASP A 408 -21.67 -25.94 63.38
C ASP A 408 -20.43 -25.74 64.26
N THR A 409 -20.53 -24.75 65.15
CA THR A 409 -19.64 -24.34 66.25
C THR A 409 -18.37 -23.51 65.97
N SER A 410 -18.09 -22.65 66.94
CA SER A 410 -17.13 -21.56 67.04
C SER A 410 -15.63 -21.92 66.88
N GLY A 411 -14.96 -21.34 65.87
CA GLY A 411 -13.50 -21.07 65.82
C GLY A 411 -12.55 -22.27 65.50
N PRO A 412 -11.44 -22.07 64.76
CA PRO A 412 -11.11 -22.93 63.60
C PRO A 412 -9.96 -23.93 63.81
N PRO A 413 -10.04 -25.12 63.17
CA PRO A 413 -8.83 -25.84 62.72
C PRO A 413 -8.85 -26.34 61.26
N GLY A 414 -9.99 -26.30 60.55
CA GLY A 414 -10.12 -26.84 59.18
C GLY A 414 -9.74 -25.87 58.05
N ILE A 415 -10.05 -24.58 58.21
CA ILE A 415 -9.74 -23.52 57.23
C ILE A 415 -8.24 -23.17 57.22
N SER A 416 -7.52 -23.36 58.34
CA SER A 416 -6.07 -23.12 58.37
C SER A 416 -5.31 -24.18 57.58
N LEU A 417 -5.77 -25.44 57.58
CA LEU A 417 -5.04 -26.54 56.93
C LEU A 417 -4.95 -26.40 55.41
N ALA A 418 -6.07 -26.10 54.74
CA ALA A 418 -6.08 -25.86 53.30
C ALA A 418 -5.28 -24.61 52.94
N ALA A 419 -5.39 -23.55 53.75
CA ALA A 419 -4.63 -22.32 53.61
C ALA A 419 -3.12 -22.53 53.84
N ASP A 420 -2.73 -23.41 54.76
CA ASP A 420 -1.34 -23.76 55.04
C ASP A 420 -0.73 -24.53 53.85
N VAL A 421 -1.48 -25.46 53.24
CA VAL A 421 -1.06 -26.17 52.03
C VAL A 421 -1.01 -25.23 50.81
N ALA A 422 -1.96 -24.30 50.69
CA ALA A 422 -1.90 -23.24 49.67
C ALA A 422 -0.69 -22.31 49.90
N GLY A 423 -0.33 -22.04 51.16
CA GLY A 423 0.88 -21.34 51.56
C GLY A 423 2.16 -22.08 51.14
N VAL A 424 2.18 -23.41 51.25
CA VAL A 424 3.27 -24.26 50.73
C VAL A 424 3.34 -24.18 49.20
N ALA A 425 2.21 -24.27 48.49
CA ALA A 425 2.15 -24.12 47.04
C ALA A 425 2.73 -22.77 46.59
N SER A 426 2.27 -21.66 47.18
CA SER A 426 2.77 -20.32 46.86
C SER A 426 4.27 -20.16 47.13
N THR A 427 4.81 -20.88 48.12
CA THR A 427 6.24 -20.85 48.43
C THR A 427 7.05 -21.66 47.43
N LEU A 428 6.54 -22.80 46.96
CA LEU A 428 7.16 -23.59 45.91
C LEU A 428 7.17 -22.86 44.56
N GLU A 429 6.13 -22.09 44.27
CA GLU A 429 6.06 -21.21 43.09
C GLU A 429 7.05 -20.05 43.19
N ARG A 430 7.19 -19.42 44.37
CA ARG A 430 8.26 -18.44 44.60
C ARG A 430 9.64 -19.05 44.39
N VAL A 431 9.83 -20.29 44.82
CA VAL A 431 11.10 -21.03 44.62
C VAL A 431 11.35 -21.30 43.14
N ALA A 432 10.34 -21.73 42.37
CA ALA A 432 10.44 -21.89 40.92
C ALA A 432 10.81 -20.57 40.23
N ARG A 433 10.13 -19.47 40.57
CA ARG A 433 10.44 -18.13 40.06
C ARG A 433 11.85 -17.65 40.40
N MET A 434 12.33 -17.91 41.62
CA MET A 434 13.73 -17.61 42.01
C MET A 434 14.75 -18.43 41.20
N LEU A 435 14.42 -19.67 40.83
CA LEU A 435 15.27 -20.52 39.99
C LEU A 435 15.29 -20.07 38.53
N ALA A 436 14.16 -19.58 38.01
CA ALA A 436 14.09 -18.89 36.72
C ALA A 436 14.78 -17.50 36.74
N GLY A 437 14.96 -16.90 37.93
CA GLY A 437 15.60 -15.59 38.11
C GLY A 437 14.64 -14.40 38.06
N ARG A 438 13.35 -14.63 38.35
CA ARG A 438 12.22 -13.72 38.10
C ARG A 438 11.51 -13.23 39.38
N GLY A 439 12.25 -13.09 40.48
CA GLY A 439 11.74 -12.56 41.76
C GLY A 439 12.52 -11.33 42.21
N ASP A 440 12.02 -10.60 43.22
CA ASP A 440 12.70 -9.44 43.84
C ASP A 440 14.09 -9.84 44.34
N ALA A 441 15.07 -9.68 43.47
CA ALA A 441 16.40 -10.17 43.72
C ALA A 441 17.23 -9.07 44.39
N PRO A 442 18.04 -9.41 45.42
CA PRO A 442 18.89 -8.43 46.07
C PRO A 442 19.88 -7.81 45.05
N ALA A 443 20.30 -6.56 45.33
CA ALA A 443 21.05 -5.65 44.44
C ALA A 443 22.27 -6.22 43.69
N GLY A 444 22.79 -7.39 44.08
CA GLY A 444 23.86 -8.10 43.36
C GLY A 444 23.43 -8.78 42.04
N THR A 445 22.12 -8.91 41.78
CA THR A 445 21.58 -9.49 40.53
C THR A 445 21.48 -8.51 39.37
N ALA A 446 21.57 -7.21 39.64
CA ALA A 446 21.64 -6.18 38.60
C ALA A 446 22.78 -6.46 37.61
N TRP A 447 23.96 -6.89 38.11
CA TRP A 447 25.10 -7.27 37.27
C TRP A 447 24.84 -8.51 36.41
N ALA A 448 23.99 -9.44 36.85
CA ALA A 448 23.64 -10.63 36.09
C ALA A 448 22.75 -10.29 34.88
N LEU A 449 21.85 -9.30 35.00
CA LEU A 449 21.12 -8.74 33.85
C LEU A 449 22.06 -7.97 32.91
N THR A 450 22.98 -7.17 33.44
CA THR A 450 23.93 -6.41 32.61
C THR A 450 24.83 -7.32 31.76
N LEU A 451 25.34 -8.42 32.34
CA LEU A 451 26.11 -9.46 31.65
C LEU A 451 25.29 -10.28 30.64
N ALA A 452 23.99 -10.45 30.86
CA ALA A 452 23.09 -11.17 29.97
C ALA A 452 22.70 -10.35 28.72
N ILE A 453 22.69 -9.01 28.84
CA ILE A 453 22.29 -8.09 27.77
C ILE A 453 23.50 -7.57 26.98
N HIS A 454 24.68 -7.44 27.60
CA HIS A 454 25.88 -6.87 26.98
C HIS A 454 27.04 -7.89 26.93
N PRO A 455 27.27 -8.56 25.78
CA PRO A 455 28.38 -9.50 25.63
C PRO A 455 29.71 -8.72 25.60
N GLY A 456 30.41 -8.67 26.73
CA GLY A 456 31.70 -7.97 26.83
C GLY A 456 32.01 -7.39 28.21
N VAL A 457 31.03 -7.32 29.11
CA VAL A 457 31.26 -6.91 30.50
C VAL A 457 31.94 -8.06 31.23
N THR A 458 33.15 -7.85 31.77
CA THR A 458 33.83 -8.83 32.61
C THR A 458 33.28 -8.78 34.03
N ALA A 459 32.92 -9.94 34.58
CA ALA A 459 32.41 -10.03 35.95
C ALA A 459 33.50 -9.65 36.96
N PRO A 460 33.17 -8.92 38.04
CA PRO A 460 34.15 -8.55 39.07
C PRO A 460 34.74 -9.80 39.76
N SER A 461 35.98 -9.68 40.25
CA SER A 461 36.68 -10.76 40.96
C SER A 461 35.91 -11.17 42.22
N GLY A 462 35.42 -12.43 42.23
CA GLY A 462 34.57 -12.97 43.28
C GLY A 462 33.12 -13.27 42.85
N PHE A 463 32.75 -12.96 41.60
CA PHE A 463 31.41 -13.25 41.07
C PHE A 463 31.16 -14.76 41.01
N GLN A 464 30.09 -15.20 41.67
CA GLN A 464 29.70 -16.61 41.72
C GLN A 464 28.73 -16.95 40.59
N ASN A 465 28.76 -18.20 40.13
CA ASN A 465 27.89 -18.66 39.04
C ASN A 465 26.41 -18.25 39.32
N PRO A 466 25.71 -17.56 38.40
CA PRO A 466 24.34 -17.11 38.62
C PRO A 466 23.37 -18.25 38.98
N ALA A 467 23.56 -19.46 38.46
CA ALA A 467 22.80 -20.65 38.84
C ALA A 467 22.97 -21.01 40.33
N LEU A 468 24.17 -20.79 40.87
CA LEU A 468 24.51 -21.04 42.28
C LEU A 468 23.82 -20.06 43.22
N GLU A 469 23.74 -18.78 42.85
CA GLU A 469 23.05 -17.76 43.64
C GLU A 469 21.53 -18.00 43.65
N ARG A 470 20.94 -18.31 42.49
CA ARG A 470 19.52 -18.71 42.41
C ARG A 470 19.21 -19.92 43.29
N ALA A 471 20.07 -20.95 43.25
CA ALA A 471 19.93 -22.15 44.08
C ALA A 471 20.06 -21.86 45.59
N ARG A 472 20.84 -20.85 46.00
CA ARG A 472 20.97 -20.44 47.41
C ARG A 472 19.75 -19.71 47.91
N SER A 473 19.24 -18.76 47.15
CA SER A 473 18.03 -18.02 47.48
C SER A 473 16.82 -18.96 47.57
N ALA A 474 16.66 -19.83 46.57
CA ALA A 474 15.66 -20.90 46.59
C ALA A 474 15.77 -21.81 47.83
N LEU A 475 16.99 -22.21 48.20
CA LEU A 475 17.23 -23.04 49.38
C LEU A 475 16.92 -22.30 50.70
N ALA A 476 17.09 -20.98 50.75
CA ALA A 476 16.73 -20.16 51.90
C ALA A 476 15.20 -20.10 52.05
N GLN A 477 14.49 -19.85 50.95
CA GLN A 477 13.03 -19.79 50.91
C GLN A 477 12.36 -21.13 51.28
N LEU A 478 12.94 -22.26 50.89
CA LEU A 478 12.45 -23.61 51.26
C LEU A 478 12.67 -24.00 52.73
N ARG A 479 13.37 -23.20 53.55
CA ARG A 479 13.60 -23.56 54.95
C ARG A 479 12.32 -23.43 55.79
N SER A 480 11.43 -22.51 55.43
CA SER A 480 10.17 -22.29 56.14
C SER A 480 9.06 -23.29 55.79
N THR A 481 9.13 -23.96 54.63
CA THR A 481 8.05 -24.87 54.16
C THR A 481 8.01 -26.22 54.87
N LEU A 482 9.18 -26.75 55.29
CA LEU A 482 9.27 -28.08 55.91
C LEU A 482 8.58 -28.20 57.27
N ALA A 483 8.42 -27.09 57.99
CA ALA A 483 7.69 -27.06 59.25
C ALA A 483 6.18 -27.08 58.99
N ALA A 484 5.70 -26.30 58.01
CA ALA A 484 4.31 -26.28 57.60
C ALA A 484 3.85 -27.67 57.08
N GLU A 485 4.64 -28.33 56.24
CA GLU A 485 4.30 -29.67 55.72
C GLU A 485 4.22 -30.75 56.81
N GLN A 486 5.01 -30.64 57.89
CA GLN A 486 4.93 -31.56 59.02
C GLN A 486 3.69 -31.29 59.86
N SER A 487 3.30 -30.02 60.02
CA SER A 487 2.02 -29.63 60.63
C SER A 487 0.86 -30.23 59.85
N VAL A 488 0.83 -30.07 58.53
CA VAL A 488 -0.25 -30.58 57.66
C VAL A 488 -0.51 -32.08 57.85
N ILE A 489 0.54 -32.90 57.92
CA ILE A 489 0.38 -34.36 58.13
C ILE A 489 -0.15 -34.68 59.54
N HIS A 490 0.27 -33.91 60.55
CA HIS A 490 -0.21 -34.04 61.92
C HIS A 490 -1.68 -33.60 62.04
N ASP A 491 -2.03 -32.47 61.45
CA ASP A 491 -3.35 -31.86 61.47
C ASP A 491 -4.38 -32.72 60.70
N LEU A 492 -3.98 -33.34 59.59
CA LEU A 492 -4.81 -34.35 58.89
C LEU A 492 -5.07 -35.59 59.75
N ALA A 493 -4.11 -36.04 60.56
CA ALA A 493 -4.31 -37.16 61.48
C ALA A 493 -5.25 -36.78 62.62
N LEU A 494 -5.13 -35.55 63.13
CA LEU A 494 -6.01 -35.01 64.16
C LEU A 494 -7.45 -34.82 63.65
N ALA A 495 -7.62 -34.35 62.41
CA ALA A 495 -8.94 -34.20 61.77
C ALA A 495 -9.66 -35.55 61.62
N GLN A 496 -8.93 -36.63 61.26
CA GLN A 496 -9.48 -37.98 61.25
C GLN A 496 -9.91 -38.45 62.65
N HIS A 497 -9.07 -38.23 63.67
CA HIS A 497 -9.39 -38.62 65.05
C HIS A 497 -10.60 -37.88 65.61
N ARG A 498 -10.86 -36.66 65.13
CA ARG A 498 -12.05 -35.85 65.47
C ARG A 498 -13.28 -36.13 64.59
N ALA A 499 -13.23 -37.14 63.72
CA ALA A 499 -14.29 -37.51 62.77
C ALA A 499 -14.70 -36.39 61.79
N LEU A 500 -13.81 -35.43 61.52
CA LEU A 500 -14.05 -34.34 60.55
C LEU A 500 -13.82 -34.78 59.10
N LEU A 501 -13.28 -35.98 58.89
CA LEU A 501 -13.01 -36.56 57.57
C LEU A 501 -13.30 -38.06 57.62
N ALA A 502 -13.86 -38.61 56.54
CA ALA A 502 -13.99 -40.05 56.37
C ALA A 502 -12.61 -40.73 56.41
N ALA A 503 -12.55 -41.95 56.99
CA ALA A 503 -11.29 -42.64 57.25
C ALA A 503 -10.49 -42.98 55.98
N ASP A 504 -11.17 -43.17 54.85
CA ASP A 504 -10.53 -43.40 53.53
C ASP A 504 -9.96 -42.11 52.96
N THR A 505 -10.75 -41.03 52.94
CA THR A 505 -10.31 -39.69 52.51
C THR A 505 -9.12 -39.19 53.32
N ALA A 506 -9.16 -39.33 54.65
CA ALA A 506 -8.06 -38.93 55.51
C ALA A 506 -6.79 -39.79 55.32
N ARG A 507 -6.91 -41.05 54.90
CA ARG A 507 -5.76 -41.89 54.54
C ARG A 507 -5.13 -41.44 53.22
N ASP A 508 -5.94 -41.16 52.22
CA ASP A 508 -5.47 -40.69 50.91
C ASP A 508 -4.79 -39.32 51.01
N LEU A 509 -5.42 -38.35 51.67
CA LEU A 509 -4.85 -37.01 51.89
C LEU A 509 -3.52 -37.06 52.65
N ARG A 510 -3.39 -37.94 53.67
CA ARG A 510 -2.11 -38.15 54.37
C ARG A 510 -1.07 -38.83 53.50
N HIS A 511 -1.46 -39.75 52.62
CA HIS A 511 -0.55 -40.36 51.67
C HIS A 511 0.03 -39.33 50.70
N ARG A 512 -0.83 -38.46 50.15
CA ARG A 512 -0.46 -37.34 49.27
C ARG A 512 0.41 -36.30 50.00
N GLY A 513 0.03 -35.90 51.22
CA GLY A 513 0.85 -34.99 52.06
C GLY A 513 2.23 -35.55 52.40
N ARG A 514 2.35 -36.87 52.66
CA ARG A 514 3.66 -37.54 52.80
C ARG A 514 4.44 -37.56 51.49
N GLY A 515 3.77 -37.70 50.36
CA GLY A 515 4.33 -37.55 49.02
C GLY A 515 4.98 -36.18 48.85
N LEU A 516 4.22 -35.12 49.12
CA LEU A 516 4.68 -33.73 49.06
C LEU A 516 5.91 -33.49 49.96
N LEU A 517 5.86 -33.91 51.23
CA LEU A 517 6.99 -33.80 52.18
C LEU A 517 8.26 -34.55 51.72
N ARG A 518 8.11 -35.73 51.10
CA ARG A 518 9.25 -36.46 50.51
C ARG A 518 9.79 -35.71 49.30
N GLY A 519 8.88 -35.18 48.48
CA GLY A 519 9.16 -34.37 47.30
C GLY A 519 9.99 -33.14 47.62
N THR A 520 9.57 -32.34 48.60
CA THR A 520 10.22 -31.09 49.05
C THR A 520 11.56 -31.36 49.75
N LYS A 521 11.67 -32.42 50.56
CA LYS A 521 12.96 -32.91 51.09
C LYS A 521 13.91 -33.33 49.96
N GLY A 522 13.37 -33.94 48.90
CA GLY A 522 14.09 -34.25 47.67
C GLY A 522 14.60 -33.00 46.97
N LEU A 523 13.73 -32.01 46.76
CA LEU A 523 14.07 -30.71 46.16
C LEU A 523 15.18 -30.00 46.95
N LYS A 524 15.09 -29.97 48.29
CA LYS A 524 16.13 -29.43 49.17
C LYS A 524 17.48 -30.14 49.02
N ARG A 525 17.49 -31.46 48.84
CA ARG A 525 18.71 -32.24 48.57
C ARG A 525 19.29 -31.90 47.20
N SER A 526 18.45 -31.79 46.17
CA SER A 526 18.85 -31.39 44.82
C SER A 526 19.49 -30.00 44.80
N LEU A 527 18.89 -29.01 45.46
CA LEU A 527 19.46 -27.66 45.61
C LEU A 527 20.81 -27.66 46.34
N ARG A 528 20.94 -28.47 47.40
CA ARG A 528 22.22 -28.64 48.11
C ARG A 528 23.28 -29.36 47.29
N ARG A 529 22.89 -30.26 46.38
CA ARG A 529 23.80 -30.94 45.44
C ARG A 529 24.25 -29.95 44.36
N LEU A 530 23.33 -29.19 43.79
CA LEU A 530 23.60 -28.14 42.82
C LEU A 530 24.59 -27.11 43.38
N LYS A 531 24.40 -26.68 44.65
CA LYS A 531 25.33 -25.80 45.37
C LYS A 531 26.76 -26.35 45.50
N ARG A 532 26.92 -27.67 45.59
CA ARG A 532 28.22 -28.35 45.78
C ARG A 532 28.93 -28.63 44.45
N VAL A 533 28.18 -29.07 43.44
CA VAL A 533 28.72 -29.35 42.10
C VAL A 533 29.26 -28.07 41.47
N SER A 534 28.55 -26.94 41.56
CA SER A 534 29.02 -25.68 40.97
C SER A 534 30.27 -25.09 41.64
N GLN A 535 30.59 -25.48 42.88
CA GLN A 535 31.83 -25.08 43.57
C GLN A 535 33.07 -25.83 43.07
N SER A 536 32.89 -27.04 42.52
CA SER A 536 33.97 -27.86 41.98
C SER A 536 34.46 -27.42 40.59
N PHE A 537 33.62 -26.68 39.84
CA PHE A 537 33.96 -26.13 38.51
C PHE A 537 34.56 -24.71 38.58
N THR A 538 34.67 -24.11 39.76
CA THR A 538 35.25 -22.77 39.99
C THR A 538 36.63 -22.80 40.65
N ARG A 539 37.31 -23.95 40.71
CA ARG A 539 38.68 -24.09 41.20
C ARG A 539 39.64 -24.42 40.06
#